data_AF-A0A318QRS3-F1
#
_entry.id   AF-A0A318QRS3-F1
#
_cell.length_a   1.000
_cell.length_b   1.000
_cell.length_c   1.000
_cell.angle_alpha   90.00
_cell.angle_beta   90.00
_cell.angle_gamma   90.00
#
_symmetry.space_group_name_H-M   'P 1'
#
loop_
_entity.id
_entity.type
_entity.pdbx_description
1 polymer ?
#
loop_
_entity_poly.entity_id
_entity_poly.type
_entity_poly.pdbx_seq_one_letter_code
_entity_poly.pdbx_strand_id
1 'polypeptide(L)'
;RPFRYIRQDFFLGRSFHDLDDLNAQFDVWRADIANARAHATTGRIVQEHFAQEQPHLHPLPALRYDAVLSVERRISREGMVAVAGNYYSVPDTARRRVVEIQHHTHEVLIFEEGKLIARHPVLEGKNRKRIEPGHRKAPPVQHAEMLPTTPAVPILQRPLAFYGAVGERLANINAKGTA
;
A
#
# COMPACT_ATOMS: atom_id res chain seq x y z
N ARG A 1 -23.27 5.56 19.65
CA ARG A 1 -22.00 5.34 18.91
C ARG A 1 -20.88 5.16 19.94
N PRO A 2 -20.23 3.98 20.01
CA PRO A 2 -19.37 3.58 21.14
C PRO A 2 -18.07 4.38 21.30
N PHE A 3 -17.72 5.24 20.35
CA PHE A 3 -16.45 5.98 20.31
C PHE A 3 -16.54 7.46 20.71
N ARG A 4 -17.69 7.96 21.19
CA ARG A 4 -17.88 9.41 21.44
C ARG A 4 -16.91 9.95 22.49
N TYR A 5 -16.76 9.24 23.62
CA TYR A 5 -15.93 9.67 24.74
C TYR A 5 -14.48 9.88 24.31
N ILE A 6 -13.86 8.86 23.71
CA ILE A 6 -12.46 8.95 23.24
C ILE A 6 -12.28 10.08 22.21
N ARG A 7 -13.23 10.29 21.30
CA ARG A 7 -13.13 11.38 20.32
C ARG A 7 -13.19 12.77 20.94
N GLN A 8 -13.97 12.94 22.01
CA GLN A 8 -14.17 14.24 22.64
C GLN A 8 -13.12 14.53 23.72
N ASP A 9 -12.71 13.54 24.50
CA ASP A 9 -11.79 13.73 25.61
C ASP A 9 -10.31 13.47 25.24
N PHE A 10 -10.05 12.44 24.43
CA PHE A 10 -8.68 12.13 24.05
C PHE A 10 -8.25 12.90 22.80
N PHE A 11 -8.96 12.77 21.68
CA PHE A 11 -8.48 13.33 20.41
C PHE A 11 -8.65 14.85 20.26
N LEU A 12 -9.60 15.46 20.98
CA LEU A 12 -9.94 16.86 20.78
C LEU A 12 -8.78 17.77 21.20
N GLY A 13 -8.24 18.55 20.24
CA GLY A 13 -7.18 19.53 20.51
C GLY A 13 -5.78 18.95 20.71
N ARG A 14 -5.58 17.65 20.48
CA ARG A 14 -4.24 17.04 20.54
C ARG A 14 -3.53 17.06 19.18
N SER A 15 -2.21 17.17 19.26
CA SER A 15 -1.28 16.97 18.14
C SER A 15 -0.30 15.86 18.51
N PHE A 16 0.14 15.12 17.52
CA PHE A 16 1.11 14.04 17.66
C PHE A 16 2.00 13.99 16.43
N HIS A 17 3.21 13.49 16.59
CA HIS A 17 4.23 13.49 15.52
C HIS A 17 4.11 12.23 14.64
N ASP A 18 3.84 11.09 15.27
CA ASP A 18 3.65 9.80 14.65
C ASP A 18 2.65 8.93 15.44
N LEU A 19 2.43 7.71 14.97
CA LEU A 19 1.49 6.78 15.60
C LEU A 19 2.00 6.29 16.97
N ASP A 20 3.31 6.18 17.15
CA ASP A 20 3.88 5.69 18.40
C ASP A 20 3.72 6.73 19.52
N ASP A 21 3.96 8.02 19.21
CA ASP A 21 3.67 9.15 20.07
C ASP A 21 2.18 9.19 20.45
N LEU A 22 1.27 9.05 19.47
CA LEU A 22 -0.16 9.01 19.74
C LEU A 22 -0.55 7.85 20.68
N ASN A 23 0.04 6.67 20.48
CA ASN A 23 -0.21 5.51 21.33
C ASN A 23 0.32 5.74 22.76
N ALA A 24 1.51 6.30 22.90
CA ALA A 24 2.07 6.65 24.21
C ALA A 24 1.20 7.67 24.96
N GLN A 25 0.75 8.73 24.26
CA GLN A 25 -0.20 9.70 24.84
C GLN A 25 -1.51 9.05 25.25
N PHE A 26 -2.01 8.09 24.45
CA PHE A 26 -3.24 7.36 24.74
C PHE A 26 -3.09 6.47 25.97
N ASP A 27 -1.96 5.78 26.12
CA ASP A 27 -1.73 4.91 27.28
C ASP A 27 -1.72 5.70 28.59
N VAL A 28 -1.08 6.88 28.61
CA VAL A 28 -1.10 7.80 29.75
C VAL A 28 -2.52 8.27 30.04
N TRP A 29 -3.23 8.79 29.04
CA TRP A 29 -4.61 9.25 29.20
C TRP A 29 -5.55 8.13 29.67
N ARG A 30 -5.38 6.91 29.14
CA ARG A 30 -6.16 5.75 29.53
C ARG A 30 -5.96 5.42 31.00
N ALA A 31 -4.71 5.38 31.46
CA ALA A 31 -4.38 5.08 32.85
C ALA A 31 -4.90 6.15 33.80
N ASP A 32 -4.55 7.42 33.55
CA ASP A 32 -4.72 8.50 34.52
C ASP A 32 -6.11 9.13 34.50
N ILE A 33 -6.82 9.06 33.36
CA ILE A 33 -8.12 9.71 33.18
C ILE A 33 -9.21 8.68 32.96
N ALA A 34 -9.09 7.85 31.92
CA ALA A 34 -10.20 6.99 31.50
C ALA A 34 -10.51 5.88 32.51
N ASN A 35 -9.47 5.28 33.10
CA ASN A 35 -9.58 4.20 34.07
C ASN A 35 -9.76 4.70 35.51
N ALA A 36 -9.17 5.85 35.85
CA ALA A 36 -9.28 6.43 37.19
C ALA A 36 -10.62 7.16 37.46
N ARG A 37 -11.41 7.45 36.41
CA ARG A 37 -12.69 8.16 36.57
C ARG A 37 -13.75 7.32 37.29
N ALA A 38 -14.65 8.00 37.98
CA ALA A 38 -15.95 7.46 38.37
C ALA A 38 -16.89 7.39 37.15
N HIS A 39 -17.43 6.21 36.87
CA HIS A 39 -18.34 6.02 35.74
C HIS A 39 -19.73 6.58 36.05
N ALA A 40 -20.28 7.40 35.16
CA ALA A 40 -21.51 8.16 35.39
C ALA A 40 -22.74 7.28 35.74
N THR A 41 -22.84 6.08 35.17
CA THR A 41 -24.00 5.19 35.40
C THR A 41 -23.87 4.34 36.65
N THR A 42 -22.66 3.89 36.97
CA THR A 42 -22.43 2.93 38.07
C THR A 42 -21.92 3.62 39.33
N GLY A 43 -21.43 4.86 39.23
CA GLY A 43 -20.83 5.63 40.32
C GLY A 43 -19.49 5.08 40.82
N ARG A 44 -18.99 3.98 40.24
CA ARG A 44 -17.76 3.30 40.66
C ARG A 44 -16.57 3.75 39.83
N ILE A 45 -15.38 3.69 40.43
CA ILE A 45 -14.13 3.90 39.71
C ILE A 45 -13.92 2.73 38.74
N VAL A 46 -13.68 3.04 37.46
CA VAL A 46 -13.63 2.04 36.39
C VAL A 46 -12.54 0.99 36.66
N GLN A 47 -11.35 1.42 37.05
CA GLN A 47 -10.23 0.52 37.32
C GLN A 47 -10.49 -0.40 38.52
N GLU A 48 -11.04 0.13 39.61
CA GLU A 48 -11.35 -0.66 40.80
C GLU A 48 -12.43 -1.70 40.51
N HIS A 49 -13.47 -1.30 39.78
CA HIS A 49 -14.54 -2.20 39.38
C HIS A 49 -14.01 -3.31 38.45
N PHE A 50 -13.18 -2.96 37.48
CA PHE A 50 -12.54 -3.93 36.60
C PHE A 50 -11.70 -4.95 37.39
N ALA A 51 -10.93 -4.51 38.39
CA ALA A 51 -10.14 -5.40 39.24
C ALA A 51 -11.02 -6.40 40.05
N GLN A 52 -12.24 -6.01 40.43
CA GLN A 52 -13.21 -6.89 41.08
C GLN A 52 -13.82 -7.92 40.11
N GLU A 53 -14.05 -7.52 38.86
CA GLU A 53 -14.61 -8.38 37.82
C GLU A 53 -13.58 -9.34 37.21
N GLN A 54 -12.30 -8.94 37.14
CA GLN A 54 -11.23 -9.67 36.48
C GLN A 54 -11.12 -11.17 36.86
N PRO A 55 -11.24 -11.57 38.15
CA PRO A 55 -11.18 -12.99 38.53
C PRO A 55 -12.34 -13.84 38.00
N HIS A 56 -13.44 -13.20 37.60
CA HIS A 56 -14.66 -13.84 37.10
C HIS A 56 -14.69 -13.91 35.57
N LEU A 57 -13.70 -13.35 34.88
CA LEU A 57 -13.61 -13.37 33.42
C LEU A 57 -13.10 -14.72 32.92
N HIS A 58 -13.58 -15.12 31.74
CA HIS A 58 -13.02 -16.29 31.04
C HIS A 58 -11.58 -16.02 30.60
N PRO A 59 -10.71 -17.04 30.62
CA PRO A 59 -9.38 -16.92 30.05
C PRO A 59 -9.47 -16.64 28.54
N LEU A 60 -8.45 -15.97 28.02
CA LEU A 60 -8.33 -15.77 26.58
C LEU A 60 -8.23 -17.14 25.87
N PRO A 61 -8.83 -17.29 24.68
CA PRO A 61 -8.66 -18.49 23.87
C PRO A 61 -7.18 -18.78 23.62
N ALA A 62 -6.80 -20.08 23.64
CA ALA A 62 -5.41 -20.50 23.41
C ALA A 62 -4.92 -20.15 21.99
N LEU A 63 -5.83 -20.15 21.02
CA LEU A 63 -5.59 -19.71 19.66
C LEU A 63 -6.04 -18.26 19.52
N ARG A 64 -5.15 -17.41 18.98
CA ARG A 64 -5.52 -16.03 18.65
C ARG A 64 -6.60 -16.03 17.58
N TYR A 65 -7.58 -15.16 17.74
CA TYR A 65 -8.56 -14.91 16.70
C TYR A 65 -7.96 -13.96 15.67
N ASP A 66 -7.45 -14.51 14.57
CA ASP A 66 -6.95 -13.72 13.44
C ASP A 66 -8.13 -13.35 12.54
N ALA A 67 -8.72 -12.18 12.81
CA ALA A 67 -9.79 -11.58 12.01
C ALA A 67 -9.25 -11.08 10.66
N VAL A 68 -8.86 -11.99 9.77
CA VAL A 68 -8.26 -11.63 8.49
C VAL A 68 -9.34 -11.59 7.42
N LEU A 69 -9.50 -10.42 6.81
CA LEU A 69 -10.26 -10.30 5.58
C LEU A 69 -9.40 -10.81 4.43
N SER A 70 -9.74 -12.00 3.94
CA SER A 70 -9.22 -12.52 2.68
C SER A 70 -9.88 -11.82 1.49
N VAL A 71 -9.08 -11.32 0.56
CA VAL A 71 -9.55 -10.69 -0.67
C VAL A 71 -8.78 -11.24 -1.86
N GLU A 72 -9.49 -11.60 -2.93
CA GLU A 72 -8.86 -11.99 -4.18
C GLU A 72 -8.34 -10.77 -4.95
N ARG A 73 -7.12 -10.85 -5.49
CA ARG A 73 -6.55 -9.84 -6.37
C ARG A 73 -5.84 -10.44 -7.54
N ARG A 74 -5.80 -9.67 -8.62
CA ARG A 74 -5.10 -10.03 -9.85
C ARG A 74 -3.65 -9.55 -9.81
N ILE A 75 -2.71 -10.42 -10.18
CA ILE A 75 -1.31 -10.10 -10.41
C ILE A 75 -1.20 -9.26 -11.70
N SER A 76 -0.48 -8.15 -11.62
CA SER A 76 -0.16 -7.30 -12.77
C SER A 76 0.80 -8.01 -13.73
N ARG A 77 0.96 -7.46 -14.94
CA ARG A 77 1.97 -7.97 -15.90
C ARG A 77 3.40 -7.88 -15.36
N GLU A 78 3.62 -6.91 -14.48
CA GLU A 78 4.89 -6.74 -13.79
C GLU A 78 5.02 -7.71 -12.61
N GLY A 79 4.12 -8.67 -12.34
CA GLY A 79 4.25 -9.57 -11.18
C GLY A 79 4.01 -8.90 -9.82
N MET A 80 3.14 -7.88 -9.79
CA MET A 80 2.82 -7.12 -8.58
C MET A 80 1.33 -7.25 -8.23
N VAL A 81 1.01 -7.11 -6.95
CA VAL A 81 -0.36 -7.15 -6.44
C VAL A 81 -0.64 -5.90 -5.61
N ALA A 82 -1.80 -5.27 -5.84
CA ALA A 82 -2.20 -4.05 -5.16
C ALA A 82 -3.01 -4.35 -3.88
N VAL A 83 -2.53 -3.85 -2.74
CA VAL A 83 -3.15 -4.01 -1.41
C VAL A 83 -3.14 -2.67 -0.70
N ALA A 84 -4.31 -2.20 -0.27
CA ALA A 84 -4.48 -0.92 0.45
C ALA A 84 -3.82 0.31 -0.23
N GLY A 85 -3.68 0.29 -1.57
CA GLY A 85 -3.02 1.36 -2.33
C GLY A 85 -1.50 1.23 -2.47
N ASN A 86 -0.91 0.15 -1.98
CA ASN A 86 0.50 -0.20 -2.13
C ASN A 86 0.67 -1.46 -3.01
N TYR A 87 1.87 -1.68 -3.54
CA TYR A 87 2.18 -2.79 -4.44
C TYR A 87 3.22 -3.73 -3.86
N TYR A 88 2.91 -5.02 -3.87
CA TYR A 88 3.76 -6.08 -3.33
C TYR A 88 4.13 -7.06 -4.44
N SER A 89 5.40 -7.44 -4.54
CA SER A 89 5.84 -8.41 -5.54
C SER A 89 5.36 -9.82 -5.21
N VAL A 90 5.09 -10.59 -6.25
CA VAL A 90 4.81 -12.02 -6.18
C VAL A 90 5.94 -12.76 -6.91
N PRO A 91 6.36 -13.96 -6.46
CA PRO A 91 7.36 -14.74 -7.18
C PRO A 91 6.96 -15.00 -8.64
N ASP A 92 7.93 -14.96 -9.56
CA ASP A 92 7.74 -15.32 -10.97
C ASP A 92 7.25 -16.78 -11.18
N THR A 93 7.29 -17.62 -10.13
CA THR A 93 6.78 -19.00 -10.13
C THR A 93 5.27 -19.12 -9.97
N ALA A 94 4.57 -18.02 -9.65
CA ALA A 94 3.11 -18.00 -9.56
C ALA A 94 2.48 -18.37 -10.91
N ARG A 95 1.60 -19.37 -10.90
CA ARG A 95 1.00 -19.94 -12.11
C ARG A 95 -0.29 -19.24 -12.49
N ARG A 96 -1.05 -18.79 -11.49
CA ARG A 96 -2.32 -18.10 -11.64
C ARG A 96 -2.14 -16.60 -11.67
N ARG A 97 -3.08 -15.95 -12.35
CA ARG A 97 -3.19 -14.48 -12.34
C ARG A 97 -3.99 -13.95 -11.17
N VAL A 98 -4.70 -14.78 -10.41
CA VAL A 98 -5.51 -14.38 -9.25
C VAL A 98 -5.00 -15.09 -8.02
N VAL A 99 -4.77 -14.32 -6.96
CA VAL A 99 -4.23 -14.77 -5.67
C VAL A 99 -5.13 -14.28 -4.55
N GLU A 100 -5.16 -15.03 -3.45
CA GLU A 100 -5.81 -14.62 -2.23
C GLU A 100 -4.84 -13.79 -1.39
N ILE A 101 -5.35 -12.71 -0.80
CA ILE A 101 -4.57 -11.83 0.06
C ILE A 101 -5.19 -11.79 1.42
N GLN A 102 -4.35 -12.06 2.41
CA GLN A 102 -4.64 -11.92 3.82
C GLN A 102 -3.93 -10.68 4.34
N HIS A 103 -4.70 -9.65 4.67
CA HIS A 103 -4.17 -8.38 5.17
C HIS A 103 -4.28 -8.34 6.69
N HIS A 104 -3.14 -8.51 7.37
CA HIS A 104 -3.00 -8.39 8.81
C HIS A 104 -2.56 -6.98 9.20
N THR A 105 -2.54 -6.70 10.49
CA THR A 105 -2.10 -5.41 11.05
C THR A 105 -0.66 -5.06 10.66
N HIS A 106 0.23 -6.05 10.61
CA HIS A 106 1.67 -5.83 10.39
C HIS A 106 2.21 -6.47 9.11
N GLU A 107 1.46 -7.40 8.52
CA GLU A 107 1.90 -8.14 7.34
C GLU A 107 0.78 -8.39 6.31
N VAL A 108 1.20 -8.58 5.08
CA VAL A 108 0.40 -8.98 3.92
C VAL A 108 0.89 -10.36 3.51
N LEU A 109 0.01 -11.34 3.63
CA LEU A 109 0.25 -12.71 3.18
C LEU A 109 -0.46 -12.92 1.84
N ILE A 110 0.25 -13.51 0.88
CA ILE A 110 -0.27 -13.77 -0.46
C ILE A 110 -0.29 -15.28 -0.68
N PHE A 111 -1.46 -15.81 -1.04
CA PHE A 111 -1.72 -17.22 -1.23
C PHE A 111 -2.13 -17.53 -2.67
N GLU A 112 -1.67 -18.66 -3.18
CA GLU A 112 -2.13 -19.27 -4.43
C GLU A 112 -2.68 -20.66 -4.10
N GLU A 113 -3.97 -20.90 -4.37
CA GLU A 113 -4.64 -22.17 -4.08
C GLU A 113 -4.46 -22.64 -2.61
N GLY A 114 -4.51 -21.70 -1.66
CA GLY A 114 -4.32 -21.97 -0.23
C GLY A 114 -2.85 -22.15 0.19
N LYS A 115 -1.89 -22.08 -0.73
CA LYS A 115 -0.46 -22.15 -0.43
C LYS A 115 0.12 -20.73 -0.30
N LEU A 116 0.82 -20.46 0.81
CA LEU A 116 1.55 -19.20 0.99
C LEU A 116 2.69 -19.10 -0.03
N ILE A 117 2.67 -18.05 -0.85
CA ILE A 117 3.70 -17.79 -1.87
C ILE A 117 4.53 -16.54 -1.59
N ALA A 118 4.03 -15.59 -0.79
CA ALA A 118 4.77 -14.41 -0.38
C ALA A 118 4.28 -13.85 0.95
N ARG A 119 5.21 -13.25 1.71
CA ARG A 119 4.95 -12.52 2.95
C ARG A 119 5.64 -11.17 2.89
N HIS A 120 4.91 -10.09 3.15
CA HIS A 120 5.43 -8.73 3.14
C HIS A 120 4.99 -7.97 4.39
N PRO A 121 5.83 -7.15 5.02
CA PRO A 121 5.39 -6.12 5.97
C PRO A 121 4.43 -5.13 5.32
N VAL A 122 3.44 -4.66 6.07
CA VAL A 122 2.54 -3.59 5.62
C VAL A 122 3.34 -2.30 5.39
N LEU A 123 3.20 -1.72 4.20
CA LEU A 123 3.77 -0.40 3.89
C LEU A 123 2.84 0.71 4.36
N GLU A 124 3.41 1.70 5.04
CA GLU A 124 2.70 2.93 5.39
C GLU A 124 2.53 3.87 4.19
N GLY A 125 1.43 4.62 4.18
CA GLY A 125 1.10 5.54 3.09
C GLY A 125 0.50 4.83 1.86
N LYS A 126 0.61 5.48 0.70
CA LYS A 126 0.05 5.01 -0.58
C LYS A 126 1.08 5.07 -1.69
N ASN A 127 0.87 4.30 -2.75
CA ASN A 127 1.70 4.24 -3.97
C ASN A 127 3.15 3.78 -3.73
N ARG A 128 3.42 3.09 -2.62
CA ARG A 128 4.72 2.46 -2.37
C ARG A 128 4.80 1.09 -3.03
N LYS A 129 6.01 0.68 -3.41
CA LYS A 129 6.28 -0.65 -3.97
C LYS A 129 7.28 -1.38 -3.09
N ARG A 130 7.03 -2.65 -2.79
CA ARG A 130 7.98 -3.55 -2.12
C ARG A 130 8.25 -4.76 -3.01
N ILE A 131 9.53 -5.01 -3.25
CA ILE A 131 10.00 -6.17 -4.02
C ILE A 131 10.83 -7.03 -3.08
N GLU A 132 10.35 -8.23 -2.78
CA GLU A 132 11.09 -9.18 -1.96
C GLU A 132 12.25 -9.79 -2.77
N PRO A 133 13.44 -9.97 -2.17
CA PRO A 133 14.57 -10.64 -2.82
C PRO A 133 14.17 -12.03 -3.33
N GLY A 134 14.54 -12.35 -4.57
CA GLY A 134 14.23 -13.65 -5.18
C GLY A 134 12.84 -13.75 -5.83
N HIS A 135 11.96 -12.75 -5.68
CA HIS A 135 10.70 -12.72 -6.45
C HIS A 135 10.93 -12.46 -7.93
N ARG A 136 12.05 -11.82 -8.26
CA ARG A 136 12.53 -11.65 -9.63
C ARG A 136 13.70 -12.59 -9.85
N LYS A 137 13.69 -13.32 -10.95
CA LYS A 137 14.96 -13.75 -11.53
C LYS A 137 15.74 -12.48 -11.86
N ALA A 138 17.03 -12.43 -11.49
CA ALA A 138 17.89 -11.38 -12.00
C ALA A 138 17.70 -11.37 -13.53
N PRO A 139 17.53 -10.20 -14.17
CA PRO A 139 17.66 -10.15 -15.62
C PRO A 139 18.95 -10.92 -15.97
N PRO A 140 18.95 -11.75 -17.03
CA PRO A 140 20.22 -12.25 -17.54
C PRO A 140 21.16 -11.04 -17.59
N VAL A 141 22.37 -11.17 -17.04
CA VAL A 141 23.37 -10.12 -17.16
C VAL A 141 23.38 -9.79 -18.63
N GLN A 142 22.84 -8.63 -19.00
CA GLN A 142 23.09 -8.09 -20.31
C GLN A 142 24.58 -7.82 -20.21
N HIS A 143 25.39 -8.77 -20.67
CA HIS A 143 26.63 -8.39 -21.30
C HIS A 143 26.16 -7.26 -22.20
N ALA A 144 26.64 -6.05 -21.93
CA ALA A 144 26.62 -5.03 -22.95
C ALA A 144 27.43 -5.64 -24.08
N GLU A 145 26.80 -6.47 -24.91
CA GLU A 145 27.17 -6.60 -26.28
C GLU A 145 27.15 -5.14 -26.72
N MET A 146 28.35 -4.59 -26.82
CA MET A 146 28.56 -3.35 -27.52
C MET A 146 27.77 -3.52 -28.80
N LEU A 147 26.62 -2.85 -28.89
CA LEU A 147 25.94 -2.68 -30.15
C LEU A 147 27.06 -2.29 -31.12
N PRO A 148 27.24 -3.00 -32.26
CA PRO A 148 28.25 -2.61 -33.21
C PRO A 148 28.06 -1.12 -33.44
N THR A 149 29.11 -0.33 -33.17
CA THR A 149 29.07 1.13 -33.33
C THR A 149 28.56 1.40 -34.72
N THR A 150 27.26 1.69 -34.85
CA THR A 150 26.67 2.00 -36.14
C THR A 150 27.42 3.24 -36.59
N PRO A 151 28.15 3.22 -37.73
CA PRO A 151 28.78 4.43 -38.22
C PRO A 151 27.65 5.47 -38.34
N ALA A 152 27.90 6.65 -37.79
CA ALA A 152 26.92 7.73 -37.76
C ALA A 152 26.35 7.90 -39.17
N VAL A 153 25.10 7.47 -39.37
CA VAL A 153 24.40 7.71 -40.63
C VAL A 153 24.29 9.22 -40.74
N PRO A 154 24.86 9.87 -41.76
CA PRO A 154 24.76 11.32 -41.89
C PRO A 154 23.28 11.66 -42.08
N ILE A 155 22.66 12.14 -41.01
CA ILE A 155 21.28 12.62 -41.04
C ILE A 155 21.31 13.90 -41.89
N LEU A 156 20.60 13.88 -43.01
CA LEU A 156 20.48 15.06 -43.88
C LEU A 156 19.77 16.18 -43.11
N GLN A 157 20.53 17.13 -42.58
CA GLN A 157 19.99 18.33 -41.97
C GLN A 157 19.50 19.27 -43.08
N ARG A 158 18.18 19.40 -43.21
CA ARG A 158 17.56 20.38 -44.12
C ARG A 158 17.29 21.68 -43.35
N PRO A 159 17.61 22.85 -43.92
CA PRO A 159 17.28 24.13 -43.29
C PRO A 159 15.77 24.28 -43.13
N LEU A 160 15.33 24.94 -42.06
CA LEU A 160 13.91 25.08 -41.69
C LEU A 160 13.03 25.60 -42.84
N ALA A 161 13.58 26.48 -43.69
CA ALA A 161 12.93 27.01 -44.89
C ALA A 161 12.41 25.93 -45.84
N PHE A 162 13.08 24.77 -45.90
CA PHE A 162 12.63 23.63 -46.69
C PHE A 162 11.25 23.12 -46.25
N TYR A 163 11.02 23.00 -44.94
CA TYR A 163 9.74 22.54 -44.40
C TYR A 163 8.65 23.60 -44.54
N GLY A 164 9.02 24.89 -44.45
CA GLY A 164 8.12 26.00 -44.77
C GLY A 164 7.58 25.91 -46.21
N ALA A 165 8.48 25.74 -47.19
CA ALA A 165 8.11 25.62 -48.60
C ALA A 165 7.24 24.37 -48.89
N VAL A 166 7.51 23.24 -48.19
CA VAL A 166 6.67 22.03 -48.29
C VAL A 166 5.27 22.31 -47.72
N GLY A 167 5.17 23.01 -46.59
CA GLY A 167 3.90 23.40 -45.97
C GLY A 167 3.07 24.29 -46.89
N GLU A 168 3.67 25.33 -47.48
CA GLU A 168 2.99 26.22 -48.42
C GLU A 168 2.52 25.50 -49.68
N ARG A 169 3.35 24.58 -50.22
CA ARG A 169 2.98 23.78 -51.39
C ARG A 169 1.80 22.87 -51.09
N LEU A 170 1.79 22.19 -49.93
CA LEU A 170 0.67 21.34 -49.52
C LEU A 170 -0.61 22.15 -49.29
N ALA A 171 -0.51 23.34 -48.70
CA ALA A 171 -1.64 24.25 -48.53
C ALA A 171 -2.22 24.71 -49.88
N ASN A 172 -1.35 25.04 -50.85
CA ASN A 172 -1.76 25.44 -52.20
C ASN A 172 -2.36 24.28 -53.04
N ILE A 173 -1.92 23.05 -52.81
CA ILE A 173 -2.52 21.86 -53.44
C ILE A 173 -3.93 21.63 -52.90
N ASN A 174 -4.13 21.75 -51.58
CA ASN A 174 -5.46 21.65 -50.97
C ASN A 174 -6.40 22.78 -51.38
N ALA A 175 -5.88 24.00 -51.59
CA ALA A 175 -6.69 25.14 -52.06
C ALA A 175 -7.13 25.02 -53.53
N LYS A 176 -6.46 24.21 -54.36
CA LYS A 176 -6.81 23.97 -55.77
C LYS A 176 -7.69 22.74 -55.98
N GLY A 177 -7.99 21.98 -54.92
CA GLY A 177 -8.83 20.77 -54.96
C GLY A 177 -10.33 21.00 -54.69
N THR A 178 -10.76 22.25 -54.48
CA THR A 178 -12.17 22.63 -54.31
C THR A 178 -12.64 23.56 -55.43
N ALA A 179 -12.66 23.03 -56.66
CA ALA A 179 -13.40 23.59 -57.79
C ALA A 179 -13.92 22.43 -58.65
#